data_AF-A0A9E2FPE8-F1
#
_entry.id   AF-A0A9E2FPE8-F1
#
_cell.length_a   1.000
_cell.length_b   1.000
_cell.length_c   1.000
_cell.angle_alpha   90.00
_cell.angle_beta   90.00
_cell.angle_gamma   90.00
#
_symmetry.space_group_name_H-M   'P 1'
#
loop_
_entity.id
_entity.type
_entity.pdbx_description
1 polymer ?
#
loop_
_entity_poly.entity_id
_entity_poly.type
_entity_poly.pdbx_seq_one_letter_code
_entity_poly.pdbx_strand_id
1 'polypeptide(L)'
;MRRESVRNGAIVIGTLVLAVACRAPGVRAQERVVDTLHNLSVSGPGETRAESEEQVCVFCHAPHNTSGAVPLWNREFAVGNYRIYESSTFDAPPGQPTGASKLCLSCHDGTIALGQVLSQPDRIRMAGGDFMPAGLSNLGTDLSDDHPVSFHYTGGLSASDAQLKSPTALPAEVKLDRSGQLQCTACHDAHHNLYRKFLTLSDEFGQLCTACHDMTGWSSGAHRASGEPVSGVSAGSWPFGTVAENACRSCHRTHTAGGRERLLIFEKEEDNCLCCHDGSVARFNISAELDKPGGPDPRRYTGVHDPTETLAGSQPHVECVDCHNPHAASARVDQDNVAIGATMVGVPGITSGGGTRLQAQFEYEVCYRCHGDAPVPVSRRISRLADQPNLRLKFNPINPSFHPVVAAAVGTDTVSLDPAIPTGTLIRCTDCHNNDTGPRAGGSGPDGPHGSIYDFLLERNYTVHDDTPESAYDYALCYKCHLQASILNNESFPEHSRHIQDQDAPCSACHDAHGISLATGSISNHTHLINFDTTIVRPLLPSGRIAFRDLGRFAGNCTLSCHGRDHDEQKYGY
;
A
#
# COMPACT_ATOMS: atom_id res chain seq x y z
N MET A 1 46.14 76.88 -9.18
CA MET A 1 47.52 76.77 -8.66
C MET A 1 47.46 76.51 -7.15
N ARG A 2 47.55 75.25 -6.74
CA ARG A 2 48.28 74.72 -5.57
C ARG A 2 47.90 73.25 -5.40
N ARG A 3 48.95 72.43 -5.34
CA ARG A 3 48.96 70.99 -5.05
C ARG A 3 48.62 70.77 -3.58
N GLU A 4 48.09 69.60 -3.24
CA GLU A 4 48.38 68.83 -2.02
C GLU A 4 47.70 67.45 -2.18
N SER A 5 48.43 66.39 -2.54
CA SER A 5 49.27 65.51 -1.71
C SER A 5 48.45 64.59 -0.79
N VAL A 6 48.29 63.36 -1.25
CA VAL A 6 47.69 62.20 -0.56
C VAL A 6 48.57 61.80 0.63
N ARG A 7 47.96 61.54 1.79
CA ARG A 7 48.60 60.90 2.94
C ARG A 7 47.77 59.68 3.35
N ASN A 8 48.35 58.50 3.15
CA ASN A 8 47.77 57.21 3.53
C ASN A 8 47.65 57.08 5.05
N GLY A 9 46.43 56.82 5.53
CA GLY A 9 46.16 56.35 6.88
C GLY A 9 45.49 54.98 6.80
N ALA A 10 46.18 53.93 7.27
CA ALA A 10 45.62 52.60 7.38
C ALA A 10 44.57 52.56 8.50
N ILE A 11 43.34 52.19 8.15
CA ILE A 11 42.26 51.90 9.11
C ILE A 11 42.26 50.39 9.35
N VAL A 12 42.57 50.00 10.59
CA VAL A 12 42.38 48.64 11.10
C VAL A 12 40.88 48.45 11.36
N ILE A 13 40.22 47.64 10.53
CA ILE A 13 38.84 47.19 10.77
C ILE A 13 38.92 46.00 11.72
N GLY A 14 38.57 46.21 12.99
CA GLY A 14 38.41 45.16 13.99
C GLY A 14 37.15 44.35 13.71
N THR A 15 37.31 43.05 13.47
CA THR A 15 36.23 42.08 13.28
C THR A 15 35.44 41.92 14.58
N LEU A 16 34.21 42.42 14.62
CA LEU A 16 33.28 42.20 15.73
C LEU A 16 32.71 40.77 15.59
N VAL A 17 33.25 39.82 16.35
CA VAL A 17 32.72 38.45 16.45
C VAL A 17 31.43 38.51 17.28
N LEU A 18 30.28 38.39 16.61
CA LEU A 18 28.99 38.20 17.26
C LEU A 18 28.97 36.78 17.86
N ALA A 19 29.12 36.67 19.18
CA ALA A 19 28.98 35.40 19.88
C ALA A 19 27.52 34.93 19.82
N VAL A 20 27.24 33.99 18.91
CA VAL A 20 26.02 33.20 18.94
C VAL A 20 26.10 32.34 20.21
N ALA A 21 25.30 32.69 21.22
CA ALA A 21 25.12 31.85 22.39
C ALA A 21 24.43 30.55 21.95
N CYS A 22 25.21 29.49 21.74
CA CYS A 22 24.70 28.13 21.69
C CYS A 22 23.91 27.86 22.98
N ARG A 23 22.58 27.86 22.90
CA ARG A 23 21.76 27.20 23.92
C ARG A 23 22.10 25.71 23.83
N ALA A 24 22.84 25.22 24.82
CA ALA A 24 22.97 23.78 25.03
C ALA A 24 21.55 23.18 25.10
N PRO A 25 21.29 22.03 24.46
CA PRO A 25 20.05 21.30 24.71
C PRO A 25 19.96 21.05 26.22
N GLY A 26 18.88 21.50 26.85
CA GLY A 26 18.65 21.26 28.26
C GLY A 26 18.68 19.76 28.51
N VAL A 27 19.59 19.32 29.39
CA VAL A 27 19.59 17.95 29.93
C VAL A 27 18.21 17.76 30.57
N ARG A 28 17.33 16.98 29.94
CA ARG A 28 16.10 16.53 30.60
C ARG A 28 16.53 15.73 31.82
N ALA A 29 16.15 16.17 33.01
CA ALA A 29 16.35 15.39 34.22
C ALA A 29 15.68 14.03 34.03
N GLN A 30 16.39 12.94 34.33
CA GLN A 30 15.86 11.59 34.20
C GLN A 30 14.78 11.39 35.25
N GLU A 31 13.51 11.35 34.82
CA GLU A 31 12.39 10.98 35.70
C GLU A 31 12.62 9.57 36.22
N ARG A 32 12.73 9.44 37.55
CA ARG A 32 12.85 8.16 38.23
C ARG A 32 11.45 7.65 38.55
N VAL A 33 11.31 6.34 38.82
CA VAL A 33 10.03 5.72 39.18
C VAL A 33 9.21 6.52 40.21
N VAL A 34 9.86 7.18 41.17
CA VAL A 34 9.23 8.01 42.22
C VAL A 34 8.44 9.20 41.69
N ASP A 35 8.78 9.72 40.51
CA ASP A 35 8.17 10.89 39.88
C ASP A 35 7.07 10.51 38.87
N THR A 36 6.74 9.22 38.76
CA THR A 36 5.87 8.68 37.71
C THR A 36 4.59 8.06 38.27
N LEU A 37 3.67 7.68 37.39
CA LEU A 37 2.45 6.92 37.75
C LEU A 37 2.75 5.54 38.36
N HIS A 38 3.96 5.01 38.23
CA HIS A 38 4.36 3.76 38.90
C HIS A 38 4.76 3.96 40.37
N ASN A 39 4.88 5.20 40.83
CA ASN A 39 4.87 5.49 42.25
C ASN A 39 3.45 5.32 42.79
N LEU A 40 3.12 4.10 43.21
CA LEU A 40 1.83 3.77 43.81
C LEU A 40 1.77 4.08 45.31
N SER A 41 2.82 4.65 45.90
CA SER A 41 2.79 5.12 47.30
C SER A 41 1.90 6.35 47.45
N VAL A 42 1.63 6.77 48.69
CA VAL A 42 0.89 7.98 49.03
C VAL A 42 1.47 9.26 48.41
N SER A 43 2.78 9.25 48.10
CA SER A 43 3.49 10.37 47.45
C SER A 43 3.35 10.40 45.92
N GLY A 44 2.70 9.40 45.34
CA GLY A 44 2.55 9.23 43.89
C GLY A 44 1.76 10.34 43.20
N PRO A 45 2.11 10.70 41.95
CA PRO A 45 1.39 11.71 41.18
C PRO A 45 0.06 11.19 40.58
N GLY A 46 -0.17 9.87 40.55
CA GLY A 46 -1.34 9.26 39.94
C GLY A 46 -2.60 9.32 40.80
N GLU A 47 -3.78 9.29 40.17
CA GLU A 47 -5.07 9.20 40.88
C GLU A 47 -5.23 7.86 41.62
N THR A 48 -4.79 6.77 40.99
CA THR A 48 -4.70 5.45 41.60
C THR A 48 -3.39 5.31 42.35
N ARG A 49 -3.44 5.40 43.68
CA ARG A 49 -2.28 5.30 44.59
C ARG A 49 -2.71 4.88 45.98
N ALA A 50 -1.78 4.46 46.82
CA ALA A 50 -2.09 4.04 48.18
C ALA A 50 -2.58 5.20 49.06
N GLU A 51 -3.49 4.90 49.97
CA GLU A 51 -4.02 5.89 50.93
C GLU A 51 -2.97 6.27 52.00
N SER A 52 -2.08 5.34 52.35
CA SER A 52 -1.13 5.53 53.47
C SER A 52 0.22 4.84 53.33
N GLU A 53 0.43 3.95 52.35
CA GLU A 53 1.74 3.29 52.18
C GLU A 53 2.76 4.27 51.61
N GLU A 54 3.94 4.36 52.22
CA GLU A 54 5.01 5.30 51.84
C GLU A 54 6.09 4.65 50.96
N GLN A 55 6.24 3.32 51.02
CA GLN A 55 7.28 2.63 50.27
C GLN A 55 6.92 2.55 48.79
N VAL A 56 7.76 3.15 47.94
CA VAL A 56 7.55 3.15 46.49
C VAL A 56 7.72 1.75 45.89
N CYS A 57 8.76 1.01 46.33
CA CYS A 57 9.11 -0.26 45.72
C CYS A 57 8.26 -1.44 46.20
N VAL A 58 7.49 -1.30 47.29
CA VAL A 58 6.78 -2.44 47.92
C VAL A 58 5.73 -3.05 47.00
N PHE A 59 5.20 -2.29 46.05
CA PHE A 59 4.23 -2.79 45.07
C PHE A 59 4.84 -3.76 44.05
N CYS A 60 6.16 -3.75 43.88
CA CYS A 60 6.88 -4.59 42.91
C CYS A 60 7.86 -5.55 43.57
N HIS A 61 8.61 -5.08 44.58
CA HIS A 61 9.72 -5.79 45.20
C HIS A 61 9.57 -5.89 46.71
N ALA A 62 10.02 -7.01 47.26
CA ALA A 62 10.19 -7.19 48.69
C ALA A 62 11.42 -8.05 48.98
N PRO A 63 12.11 -7.83 50.11
CA PRO A 63 13.26 -8.64 50.49
C PRO A 63 12.87 -10.06 50.94
N HIS A 64 11.63 -10.26 51.43
CA HIS A 64 11.11 -11.53 51.94
C HIS A 64 9.64 -11.70 51.57
N ASN A 65 9.14 -12.94 51.67
CA ASN A 65 7.77 -13.34 51.34
C ASN A 65 7.36 -12.91 49.91
N THR A 66 8.12 -13.38 48.93
CA THR A 66 7.94 -13.06 47.51
C THR A 66 7.45 -14.27 46.74
N SER A 67 7.05 -14.08 45.48
CA SER A 67 6.58 -15.17 44.60
C SER A 67 7.68 -16.14 44.16
N GLY A 68 8.92 -15.95 44.62
CA GLY A 68 10.08 -16.74 44.20
C GLY A 68 10.63 -16.38 42.82
N ALA A 69 10.02 -15.41 42.12
CA ALA A 69 10.54 -14.89 40.86
C ALA A 69 11.83 -14.08 41.07
N VAL A 70 12.59 -13.90 39.98
CA VAL A 70 13.84 -13.13 39.96
C VAL A 70 13.70 -11.94 39.02
N PRO A 71 13.97 -10.69 39.48
CA PRO A 71 14.29 -10.31 40.86
C PRO A 71 13.12 -10.57 41.83
N LEU A 72 13.38 -10.52 43.14
CA LEU A 72 12.39 -10.79 44.18
C LEU A 72 11.11 -9.95 43.94
N TRP A 73 10.01 -10.63 43.62
CA TRP A 73 8.77 -10.00 43.17
C TRP A 73 7.67 -10.13 44.22
N ASN A 74 7.07 -9.01 44.59
CA ASN A 74 6.14 -8.92 45.72
C ASN A 74 4.68 -9.12 45.35
N ARG A 75 4.40 -9.78 44.22
CA ARG A 75 3.04 -10.03 43.73
C ARG A 75 2.89 -11.47 43.29
N GLU A 76 1.66 -11.96 43.38
CA GLU A 76 1.24 -13.20 42.74
C GLU A 76 1.13 -13.02 41.22
N PHE A 77 0.99 -14.14 40.50
CA PHE A 77 0.73 -14.14 39.07
C PHE A 77 -0.66 -14.69 38.80
N ALA A 78 -1.30 -14.22 37.73
CA ALA A 78 -2.57 -14.78 37.28
C ALA A 78 -2.45 -16.29 37.03
N VAL A 79 -3.50 -17.03 37.38
CA VAL A 79 -3.57 -18.50 37.26
C VAL A 79 -4.05 -18.93 35.86
N GLY A 80 -4.64 -18.02 35.09
CA GLY A 80 -5.16 -18.27 33.75
C GLY A 80 -4.12 -18.15 32.63
N ASN A 81 -4.46 -18.69 31.46
CA ASN A 81 -3.68 -18.50 30.24
C ASN A 81 -4.10 -17.20 29.53
N TYR A 82 -3.15 -16.59 28.84
CA TYR A 82 -3.38 -15.46 27.95
C TYR A 82 -3.77 -15.98 26.55
N ARG A 83 -4.63 -15.24 25.85
CA ARG A 83 -4.76 -15.39 24.40
C ARG A 83 -3.55 -14.72 23.75
N ILE A 84 -2.76 -15.48 23.00
CA ILE A 84 -1.47 -15.03 22.48
C ILE A 84 -1.65 -14.47 21.07
N TYR A 85 -0.74 -13.57 20.67
CA TYR A 85 -0.62 -13.08 19.30
C TYR A 85 -0.41 -14.21 18.30
N GLU A 86 -1.16 -14.17 17.21
CA GLU A 86 -1.09 -15.08 16.07
C GLU A 86 -1.17 -14.27 14.77
N SER A 87 -0.40 -14.71 13.76
CA SER A 87 -0.35 -14.06 12.45
C SER A 87 0.28 -15.01 11.44
N SER A 88 -0.23 -15.05 10.21
CA SER A 88 0.28 -15.91 9.13
C SER A 88 1.68 -15.50 8.65
N THR A 89 2.08 -14.24 8.87
CA THR A 89 3.38 -13.71 8.49
C THR A 89 4.37 -13.67 9.66
N PHE A 90 4.10 -14.38 10.75
CA PHE A 90 4.94 -14.32 11.94
C PHE A 90 5.98 -15.45 11.99
N ASP A 91 7.25 -15.08 12.04
CA ASP A 91 8.36 -16.03 11.97
C ASP A 91 8.70 -16.74 13.30
N ALA A 92 8.27 -16.17 14.43
CA ALA A 92 8.74 -16.59 15.76
C ALA A 92 7.59 -16.73 16.78
N PRO A 93 6.68 -17.71 16.61
CA PRO A 93 5.44 -17.84 17.39
C PRO A 93 5.69 -17.77 18.91
N PRO A 94 4.91 -16.99 19.69
CA PRO A 94 5.21 -16.76 21.10
C PRO A 94 4.60 -17.87 21.95
N GLY A 95 5.23 -18.15 23.09
CA GLY A 95 4.61 -18.95 24.14
C GLY A 95 3.70 -18.11 25.04
N GLN A 96 3.23 -18.73 26.13
CA GLN A 96 2.66 -17.96 27.23
C GLN A 96 3.71 -17.01 27.83
N PRO A 97 3.33 -15.83 28.33
CA PRO A 97 4.25 -14.87 28.93
C PRO A 97 5.14 -15.50 30.01
N THR A 98 6.44 -15.24 29.93
CA THR A 98 7.46 -15.72 30.87
C THR A 98 8.29 -14.57 31.41
N GLY A 99 9.19 -14.88 32.36
CA GLY A 99 10.21 -13.95 32.84
C GLY A 99 9.66 -12.58 33.23
N ALA A 100 10.31 -11.52 32.76
CA ALA A 100 9.95 -10.15 33.08
C ALA A 100 8.56 -9.74 32.58
N SER A 101 8.11 -10.26 31.43
CA SER A 101 6.78 -9.94 30.89
C SER A 101 5.67 -10.41 31.84
N LYS A 102 5.83 -11.59 32.45
CA LYS A 102 4.90 -12.08 33.48
C LYS A 102 4.91 -11.24 34.75
N LEU A 103 6.04 -10.62 35.11
CA LEU A 103 6.10 -9.64 36.21
C LEU A 103 5.26 -8.40 35.89
N CYS A 104 5.44 -7.81 34.71
CA CYS A 104 4.67 -6.66 34.25
C CYS A 104 3.16 -6.96 34.22
N LEU A 105 2.79 -8.11 33.65
CA LEU A 105 1.40 -8.53 33.53
C LEU A 105 0.72 -8.77 34.88
N SER A 106 1.46 -9.10 35.95
CA SER A 106 0.87 -9.17 37.30
C SER A 106 0.21 -7.88 37.78
N CYS A 107 0.47 -6.75 37.13
CA CYS A 107 -0.31 -5.52 37.23
C CYS A 107 -1.14 -5.29 35.96
N HIS A 108 -0.48 -5.30 34.80
CA HIS A 108 -1.03 -4.81 33.53
C HIS A 108 -2.09 -5.70 32.89
N ASP A 109 -2.27 -6.94 33.36
CA ASP A 109 -3.41 -7.78 32.95
C ASP A 109 -4.72 -7.42 33.67
N GLY A 110 -4.66 -6.54 34.68
CA GLY A 110 -5.83 -6.03 35.39
C GLY A 110 -6.55 -7.05 36.28
N THR A 111 -6.04 -8.26 36.43
CA THR A 111 -6.71 -9.35 37.17
C THR A 111 -6.42 -9.34 38.67
N ILE A 112 -5.30 -8.74 39.09
CA ILE A 112 -4.86 -8.68 40.48
C ILE A 112 -4.89 -7.22 40.96
N ALA A 113 -5.47 -6.99 42.14
CA ALA A 113 -5.50 -5.65 42.72
C ALA A 113 -4.07 -5.09 42.91
N LEU A 114 -3.89 -3.79 42.68
CA LEU A 114 -2.58 -3.11 42.74
C LEU A 114 -1.99 -3.14 44.16
N GLY A 115 -2.82 -2.99 45.19
CA GLY A 115 -2.40 -3.09 46.58
C GLY A 115 -2.23 -4.52 47.12
N GLN A 116 -2.52 -5.55 46.32
CA GLN A 116 -2.34 -6.95 46.71
C GLN A 116 -0.86 -7.33 46.57
N VAL A 117 -0.14 -7.24 47.69
CA VAL A 117 1.28 -7.57 47.77
C VAL A 117 1.51 -8.75 48.72
N LEU A 118 2.54 -9.55 48.46
CA LEU A 118 2.82 -10.77 49.23
C LEU A 118 3.45 -10.47 50.60
N SER A 119 4.26 -9.42 50.71
CA SER A 119 4.98 -9.08 51.94
C SER A 119 4.08 -8.58 53.08
N GLN A 120 2.81 -8.31 52.80
CA GLN A 120 1.85 -7.83 53.78
C GLN A 120 0.67 -8.82 53.89
N PRO A 121 0.17 -9.11 55.10
CA PRO A 121 -0.97 -10.01 55.28
C PRO A 121 -2.29 -9.38 54.82
N ASP A 122 -2.39 -8.07 54.97
CA ASP A 122 -3.54 -7.27 54.55
C ASP A 122 -3.22 -6.51 53.26
N ARG A 123 -4.23 -6.36 52.41
CA ARG A 123 -4.12 -5.60 51.16
C ARG A 123 -3.91 -4.11 51.46
N ILE A 124 -2.94 -3.49 50.80
CA ILE A 124 -2.73 -2.04 50.84
C ILE A 124 -3.97 -1.38 50.23
N ARG A 125 -4.57 -0.42 50.96
CA ARG A 125 -5.74 0.31 50.47
C ARG A 125 -5.33 1.34 49.42
N MET A 126 -6.03 1.30 48.28
CA MET A 126 -5.79 2.18 47.15
C MET A 126 -6.91 3.21 47.03
N ALA A 127 -6.54 4.49 46.90
CA ALA A 127 -7.42 5.53 46.39
C ALA A 127 -7.54 5.40 44.86
N GLY A 128 -8.66 5.88 44.29
CA GLY A 128 -8.86 5.89 42.82
C GLY A 128 -9.20 4.53 42.19
N GLY A 129 -9.26 3.45 42.98
CA GLY A 129 -9.62 2.09 42.54
C GLY A 129 -8.56 1.04 42.90
N ASP A 130 -8.99 -0.20 43.07
CA ASP A 130 -8.10 -1.30 43.46
C ASP A 130 -7.34 -1.93 42.27
N PHE A 131 -7.82 -1.74 41.03
CA PHE A 131 -7.30 -2.41 39.83
C PHE A 131 -6.71 -1.40 38.83
N MET A 132 -6.01 -1.92 37.82
CA MET A 132 -5.54 -1.09 36.70
C MET A 132 -6.69 -0.29 36.08
N PRO A 133 -6.56 1.04 35.96
CA PRO A 133 -7.55 1.86 35.28
C PRO A 133 -7.79 1.38 33.84
N ALA A 134 -9.02 1.50 33.36
CA ALA A 134 -9.35 1.21 31.98
C ALA A 134 -8.55 2.11 31.03
N GLY A 135 -8.06 1.54 29.92
CA GLY A 135 -7.27 2.26 28.92
C GLY A 135 -6.14 1.41 28.36
N LEU A 136 -5.26 2.04 27.57
CA LEU A 136 -4.20 1.37 26.80
C LEU A 136 -3.13 0.65 27.66
N SER A 137 -3.08 0.95 28.96
CA SER A 137 -2.15 0.32 29.89
C SER A 137 -2.73 -0.91 30.60
N ASN A 138 -4.04 -1.16 30.48
CA ASN A 138 -4.68 -2.36 31.01
C ASN A 138 -4.88 -3.32 29.83
N LEU A 139 -3.90 -4.20 29.63
CA LEU A 139 -3.83 -5.12 28.49
C LEU A 139 -4.82 -6.28 28.64
N GLY A 140 -5.26 -6.58 29.86
CA GLY A 140 -6.11 -7.73 30.11
C GLY A 140 -5.38 -9.06 29.89
N THR A 141 -6.16 -10.11 29.69
CA THR A 141 -5.65 -11.47 29.41
C THR A 141 -5.68 -11.83 27.92
N ASP A 142 -6.08 -10.89 27.06
CA ASP A 142 -6.05 -11.06 25.60
C ASP A 142 -4.92 -10.20 25.06
N LEU A 143 -3.81 -10.86 24.69
CA LEU A 143 -2.61 -10.22 24.13
C LEU A 143 -2.54 -10.40 22.61
N SER A 144 -3.63 -10.83 21.97
CA SER A 144 -3.60 -11.08 20.53
C SER A 144 -3.53 -9.81 19.69
N ASP A 145 -3.79 -8.65 20.30
CA ASP A 145 -3.69 -7.32 19.71
C ASP A 145 -2.47 -6.51 20.23
N ASP A 146 -1.55 -7.20 20.90
CA ASP A 146 -0.29 -6.65 21.42
C ASP A 146 0.91 -7.19 20.63
N HIS A 147 1.95 -6.38 20.54
CA HIS A 147 3.21 -6.81 19.97
C HIS A 147 3.76 -7.99 20.79
N PRO A 148 4.13 -9.11 20.12
CA PRO A 148 4.48 -10.33 20.82
C PRO A 148 5.71 -10.14 21.73
N VAL A 149 5.68 -10.86 22.84
CA VAL A 149 6.77 -10.97 23.83
C VAL A 149 6.93 -12.43 24.25
N SER A 150 7.98 -12.76 24.99
CA SER A 150 8.29 -14.12 25.45
C SER A 150 8.49 -15.12 24.31
N PHE A 151 9.26 -14.71 23.30
CA PHE A 151 9.75 -15.56 22.22
C PHE A 151 11.26 -15.32 22.00
N HIS A 152 11.96 -16.32 21.46
CA HIS A 152 13.39 -16.21 21.17
C HIS A 152 13.64 -15.33 19.95
N TYR A 153 14.35 -14.21 20.13
CA TYR A 153 14.80 -13.36 19.02
C TYR A 153 16.24 -13.74 18.67
N THR A 154 16.42 -14.53 17.61
CA THR A 154 17.71 -15.17 17.29
C THR A 154 18.29 -14.66 15.97
N GLY A 155 19.60 -14.84 15.79
CA GLY A 155 20.25 -14.56 14.51
C GLY A 155 19.74 -15.41 13.34
N GLY A 156 19.13 -16.57 13.63
CA GLY A 156 18.46 -17.40 12.64
C GLY A 156 17.25 -16.70 12.03
N LEU A 157 16.48 -15.95 12.83
CA LEU A 157 15.34 -15.18 12.33
C LEU A 157 15.81 -14.11 11.33
N SER A 158 16.80 -13.30 11.69
CA SER A 158 17.38 -12.29 10.79
C SER A 158 18.10 -12.85 9.57
N ALA A 159 18.46 -14.14 9.58
CA ALA A 159 19.03 -14.81 8.42
C ALA A 159 17.94 -15.32 7.45
N SER A 160 16.74 -15.60 7.96
CA SER A 160 15.58 -16.05 7.19
C SER A 160 14.74 -14.89 6.67
N ASP A 161 14.55 -13.85 7.48
CA ASP A 161 13.88 -12.61 7.10
C ASP A 161 14.89 -11.45 7.17
N ALA A 162 15.23 -10.91 6.00
CA ALA A 162 16.12 -9.77 5.88
C ALA A 162 15.53 -8.46 6.43
N GLN A 163 14.23 -8.42 6.74
CA GLN A 163 13.57 -7.30 7.39
C GLN A 163 13.68 -7.32 8.91
N LEU A 164 14.41 -8.29 9.47
CA LEU A 164 14.77 -8.33 10.89
C LEU A 164 16.27 -8.12 11.06
N LYS A 165 16.64 -7.24 12.00
CA LYS A 165 18.04 -7.01 12.38
C LYS A 165 18.57 -8.16 13.23
N SER A 166 19.86 -8.45 13.12
CA SER A 166 20.50 -9.42 14.00
C SER A 166 20.40 -8.97 15.47
N PRO A 167 20.20 -9.90 16.43
CA PRO A 167 20.27 -9.59 17.86
C PRO A 167 21.57 -8.89 18.28
N THR A 168 22.68 -9.15 17.57
CA THR A 168 23.99 -8.52 17.85
C THR A 168 24.07 -7.07 17.36
N ALA A 169 23.14 -6.63 16.53
CA ALA A 169 23.05 -5.27 15.98
C ALA A 169 22.06 -4.39 16.77
N LEU A 170 21.39 -4.94 17.79
CA LEU A 170 20.48 -4.18 18.64
C LEU A 170 21.24 -3.09 19.43
N PRO A 171 20.64 -1.90 19.62
CA PRO A 171 21.18 -0.89 20.52
C PRO A 171 21.36 -1.43 21.95
N ALA A 172 22.30 -0.85 22.71
CA ALA A 172 22.62 -1.33 24.06
C ALA A 172 21.43 -1.19 25.04
N GLU A 173 20.50 -0.31 24.74
CA GLU A 173 19.27 -0.04 25.49
C GLU A 173 18.22 -1.15 25.29
N VAL A 174 18.20 -1.80 24.12
CA VAL A 174 17.24 -2.86 23.77
C VAL A 174 17.88 -4.21 24.09
N LYS A 175 17.41 -4.85 25.16
CA LYS A 175 18.03 -6.08 25.68
C LYS A 175 17.08 -7.25 25.64
N LEU A 176 17.57 -8.35 25.08
CA LEU A 176 16.98 -9.67 25.29
C LEU A 176 17.28 -10.15 26.71
N ASP A 177 16.42 -11.01 27.24
CA ASP A 177 16.68 -11.63 28.53
C ASP A 177 17.84 -12.65 28.47
N ARG A 178 18.17 -13.26 29.62
CA ARG A 178 19.28 -14.22 29.71
C ARG A 178 19.06 -15.49 28.88
N SER A 179 17.82 -15.79 28.50
CA SER A 179 17.48 -16.90 27.62
C SER A 179 17.43 -16.50 26.14
N GLY A 180 17.74 -15.24 25.82
CA GLY A 180 17.66 -14.70 24.46
C GLY A 180 16.23 -14.43 24.00
N GLN A 181 15.28 -14.29 24.93
CA GLN A 181 13.91 -13.94 24.59
C GLN A 181 13.69 -12.43 24.60
N LEU A 182 12.86 -11.95 23.67
CA LEU A 182 12.32 -10.59 23.70
C LEU A 182 11.25 -10.54 24.79
N GLN A 183 11.40 -9.62 25.74
CA GLN A 183 10.46 -9.41 26.84
C GLN A 183 9.95 -7.96 26.83
N CYS A 184 8.94 -7.62 27.64
CA CYS A 184 8.51 -6.23 27.82
C CYS A 184 9.69 -5.28 28.12
N THR A 185 10.73 -5.79 28.80
CA THR A 185 11.93 -5.03 29.15
C THR A 185 12.85 -4.67 27.97
N ALA A 186 12.63 -5.24 26.78
CA ALA A 186 13.32 -4.82 25.57
C ALA A 186 12.86 -3.42 25.12
N CYS A 187 11.58 -3.12 25.34
CA CYS A 187 10.95 -1.85 24.97
C CYS A 187 10.75 -0.91 26.16
N HIS A 188 10.61 -1.44 27.38
CA HIS A 188 10.34 -0.68 28.60
C HIS A 188 11.41 -0.84 29.69
N ASP A 189 11.79 0.24 30.38
CA ASP A 189 12.62 0.22 31.59
C ASP A 189 11.74 0.54 32.80
N ALA A 190 11.52 -0.41 33.71
CA ALA A 190 10.63 -0.20 34.87
C ALA A 190 11.07 0.92 35.85
N HIS A 191 12.29 1.46 35.73
CA HIS A 191 12.86 2.42 36.68
C HIS A 191 13.14 3.80 36.09
N HIS A 192 13.22 3.90 34.75
CA HIS A 192 13.60 5.14 34.07
C HIS A 192 12.60 5.55 32.99
N ASN A 193 12.08 6.77 33.10
CA ASN A 193 11.03 7.27 32.19
C ASN A 193 11.53 8.33 31.20
N LEU A 194 12.74 8.16 30.65
CA LEU A 194 13.40 9.18 29.83
C LEU A 194 12.58 9.61 28.60
N TYR A 195 11.95 8.65 27.93
CA TYR A 195 11.19 8.87 26.70
C TYR A 195 9.66 8.86 26.90
N ARG A 196 9.19 8.94 28.16
CA ARG A 196 7.80 8.67 28.57
C ARG A 196 7.38 7.22 28.33
N LYS A 197 6.31 6.77 28.99
CA LYS A 197 5.83 5.37 28.96
C LYS A 197 6.93 4.35 29.27
N PHE A 198 7.97 4.77 29.99
CA PHE A 198 9.14 3.97 30.30
C PHE A 198 9.89 3.41 29.09
N LEU A 199 9.78 4.01 27.90
CA LEU A 199 10.44 3.42 26.73
C LEU A 199 11.97 3.42 26.88
N THR A 200 12.62 2.37 26.38
CA THR A 200 14.09 2.22 26.35
C THR A 200 14.73 3.08 25.25
N LEU A 201 13.98 3.37 24.19
CA LEU A 201 14.32 4.29 23.09
C LEU A 201 13.11 5.17 22.78
N SER A 202 13.34 6.31 22.12
CA SER A 202 12.25 7.14 21.62
C SER A 202 11.39 6.37 20.61
N ASP A 203 10.09 6.62 20.57
CA ASP A 203 9.22 6.19 19.48
C ASP A 203 9.12 7.24 18.36
N GLU A 204 9.67 8.44 18.57
CA GLU A 204 9.74 9.50 17.57
C GLU A 204 10.58 9.08 16.37
N PHE A 205 10.05 9.28 15.16
CA PHE A 205 10.60 8.79 13.89
C PHE A 205 10.80 7.25 13.83
N GLY A 206 10.12 6.50 14.70
CA GLY A 206 10.16 5.04 14.73
C GLY A 206 11.48 4.46 15.23
N GLN A 207 12.26 5.19 16.04
CA GLN A 207 13.57 4.75 16.54
C GLN A 207 13.51 3.40 17.28
N LEU A 208 12.51 3.20 18.14
CA LEU A 208 12.31 1.92 18.83
C LEU A 208 11.99 0.78 17.86
N CYS A 209 11.07 0.98 16.92
CA CYS A 209 10.66 -0.06 15.97
C CYS A 209 11.82 -0.47 15.05
N THR A 210 12.56 0.53 14.55
CA THR A 210 13.69 0.33 13.65
C THR A 210 14.95 -0.16 14.35
N ALA A 211 14.93 -0.33 15.68
CA ALA A 211 15.98 -1.06 16.39
C ALA A 211 16.00 -2.54 15.99
N CYS A 212 14.83 -3.11 15.66
CA CYS A 212 14.67 -4.53 15.28
C CYS A 212 14.18 -4.71 13.84
N HIS A 213 13.29 -3.85 13.35
CA HIS A 213 12.67 -3.98 12.03
C HIS A 213 13.40 -3.12 10.98
N ASP A 214 13.75 -3.72 9.85
CA ASP A 214 14.37 -3.08 8.70
C ASP A 214 13.51 -3.29 7.44
N MET A 215 12.33 -2.65 7.44
CA MET A 215 11.33 -2.86 6.39
C MET A 215 11.86 -2.42 5.04
N THR A 216 11.73 -3.30 4.04
CA THR A 216 12.26 -3.06 2.70
C THR A 216 11.65 -1.78 2.12
N GLY A 217 12.51 -0.84 1.71
CA GLY A 217 12.12 0.43 1.10
C GLY A 217 11.80 1.57 2.07
N TRP A 218 11.70 1.30 3.39
CA TRP A 218 11.35 2.32 4.39
C TRP A 218 12.26 3.54 4.37
N SER A 219 13.58 3.33 4.23
CA SER A 219 14.57 4.41 4.24
C SER A 219 14.33 5.48 3.15
N SER A 220 13.78 5.07 2.01
CA SER A 220 13.42 5.91 0.86
C SER A 220 11.92 6.21 0.74
N GLY A 221 11.09 5.65 1.62
CA GLY A 221 9.63 5.75 1.54
C GLY A 221 9.10 7.17 1.80
N ALA A 222 8.01 7.53 1.12
CA ALA A 222 7.38 8.84 1.25
C ALA A 222 6.83 9.07 2.67
N HIS A 223 6.20 8.04 3.27
CA HIS A 223 5.64 8.14 4.62
C HIS A 223 6.71 8.45 5.67
N ARG A 224 7.91 7.87 5.54
CA ARG A 224 9.05 8.16 6.42
C ARG A 224 9.47 9.64 6.37
N ALA A 225 9.39 10.26 5.20
CA ALA A 225 9.85 11.63 4.97
C ALA A 225 8.73 12.68 5.05
N SER A 226 7.47 12.27 5.25
CA SER A 226 6.32 13.16 5.15
C SER A 226 6.20 14.08 6.37
N GLY A 227 6.43 15.37 6.16
CA GLY A 227 6.18 16.41 7.16
C GLY A 227 4.72 16.85 7.27
N GLU A 228 3.79 16.15 6.60
CA GLU A 228 2.37 16.51 6.62
C GLU A 228 1.77 16.31 8.02
N PRO A 229 0.96 17.27 8.50
CA PRO A 229 0.40 17.23 9.84
C PRO A 229 -0.74 16.21 9.95
N VAL A 230 -0.82 15.51 11.09
CA VAL A 230 -1.93 14.58 11.41
C VAL A 230 -3.01 15.20 12.30
N SER A 231 -2.86 16.48 12.67
CA SER A 231 -3.75 17.20 13.61
C SER A 231 -5.20 17.37 13.12
N GLY A 232 -5.48 17.11 11.85
CA GLY A 232 -6.82 17.15 11.24
C GLY A 232 -7.55 15.82 11.24
N VAL A 233 -6.90 14.72 11.63
CA VAL A 233 -7.49 13.39 11.58
C VAL A 233 -7.89 12.97 13.00
N SER A 234 -9.18 12.74 13.23
CA SER A 234 -9.67 12.28 14.55
C SER A 234 -9.42 10.79 14.77
N ALA A 235 -9.07 10.08 13.70
CA ALA A 235 -8.89 8.64 13.67
C ALA A 235 -7.41 8.31 13.89
N GLY A 236 -7.00 8.10 15.14
CA GLY A 236 -5.64 7.69 15.50
C GLY A 236 -5.10 8.50 16.67
N SER A 237 -4.88 7.87 17.82
CA SER A 237 -4.27 8.53 18.98
C SER A 237 -2.76 8.73 18.76
N TRP A 238 -2.39 9.63 17.85
CA TRP A 238 -1.00 9.86 17.49
C TRP A 238 -0.23 10.65 18.55
N PRO A 239 0.95 10.19 18.97
CA PRO A 239 1.80 10.89 19.92
C PRO A 239 2.48 12.16 19.35
N PHE A 240 2.68 12.23 18.02
CA PHE A 240 3.45 13.30 17.37
C PHE A 240 2.63 14.02 16.30
N GLY A 241 3.14 15.17 15.82
CA GLY A 241 2.37 16.11 15.00
C GLY A 241 2.32 15.77 13.52
N THR A 242 3.26 14.98 13.01
CA THR A 242 3.41 14.69 11.58
C THR A 242 3.48 13.18 11.27
N VAL A 243 3.24 12.82 10.01
CA VAL A 243 3.36 11.42 9.55
C VAL A 243 4.78 10.88 9.77
N ALA A 244 5.82 11.67 9.50
CA ALA A 244 7.22 11.26 9.69
C ALA A 244 7.58 11.06 11.17
N GLU A 245 7.15 11.95 12.06
CA GLU A 245 7.42 11.80 13.51
C GLU A 245 6.70 10.58 14.10
N ASN A 246 5.48 10.30 13.63
CA ASN A 246 4.75 9.08 14.02
C ASN A 246 5.30 7.82 13.36
N ALA A 247 5.88 7.93 12.16
CA ALA A 247 6.55 6.84 11.43
C ALA A 247 5.68 5.57 11.36
N CYS A 248 6.16 4.45 11.91
CA CYS A 248 5.44 3.18 11.96
C CYS A 248 4.08 3.32 12.68
N ARG A 249 3.99 4.21 13.68
CA ARG A 249 2.77 4.47 14.46
C ARG A 249 1.72 5.28 13.70
N SER A 250 2.00 5.70 12.46
CA SER A 250 1.00 6.25 11.56
C SER A 250 -0.03 5.19 11.15
N CYS A 251 0.37 3.92 11.07
CA CYS A 251 -0.51 2.80 10.70
C CYS A 251 -0.55 1.69 11.76
N HIS A 252 0.53 1.50 12.52
CA HIS A 252 0.65 0.41 13.50
C HIS A 252 0.38 0.86 14.94
N ARG A 253 -0.12 -0.06 15.75
CA ARG A 253 -0.31 0.10 17.19
C ARG A 253 0.28 -1.09 17.94
N THR A 254 1.24 -0.83 18.82
CA THR A 254 1.96 -1.86 19.58
C THR A 254 1.09 -2.57 20.61
N HIS A 255 0.11 -1.89 21.20
CA HIS A 255 -0.75 -2.44 22.24
C HIS A 255 -2.19 -2.10 21.96
N THR A 256 -3.12 -3.03 22.16
CA THR A 256 -4.56 -2.84 21.91
C THR A 256 -4.88 -2.41 20.46
N ALA A 257 -4.22 -3.07 19.50
CA ALA A 257 -4.43 -2.85 18.06
C ALA A 257 -5.88 -3.17 17.64
N GLY A 258 -6.40 -2.41 16.67
CA GLY A 258 -7.70 -2.73 16.07
C GLY A 258 -7.59 -3.96 15.18
N GLY A 259 -6.62 -3.94 14.25
CA GLY A 259 -6.28 -5.09 13.42
C GLY A 259 -5.20 -5.92 14.09
N ARG A 260 -5.57 -7.09 14.62
CA ARG A 260 -4.76 -7.85 15.57
C ARG A 260 -3.54 -8.44 14.91
N GLU A 261 -3.73 -9.17 13.82
CA GLU A 261 -2.74 -10.03 13.20
C GLU A 261 -1.62 -9.24 12.48
N ARG A 262 -1.80 -7.94 12.25
CA ARG A 262 -0.80 -7.02 11.66
C ARG A 262 -0.54 -5.79 12.53
N LEU A 263 -1.12 -5.76 13.73
CA LEU A 263 -1.01 -4.66 14.69
C LEU A 263 -1.37 -3.31 14.08
N LEU A 264 -2.45 -3.26 13.30
CA LEU A 264 -2.96 -2.04 12.68
C LEU A 264 -3.82 -1.23 13.65
N ILE A 265 -3.84 0.08 13.50
CA ILE A 265 -4.63 0.98 14.36
C ILE A 265 -6.12 0.63 14.29
N PHE A 266 -6.63 0.37 13.08
CA PHE A 266 -8.01 -0.01 12.81
C PHE A 266 -8.11 -1.46 12.41
N GLU A 267 -9.24 -2.09 12.76
CA GLU A 267 -9.60 -3.45 12.34
C GLU A 267 -9.78 -3.53 10.83
N LYS A 268 -10.42 -2.52 10.23
CA LYS A 268 -10.57 -2.43 8.78
C LYS A 268 -9.27 -1.95 8.16
N GLU A 269 -8.72 -2.72 7.23
CA GLU A 269 -7.44 -2.48 6.61
C GLU A 269 -7.40 -1.09 5.94
N GLU A 270 -8.45 -0.75 5.19
CA GLU A 270 -8.52 0.48 4.39
C GLU A 270 -8.58 1.74 5.26
N ASP A 271 -9.16 1.67 6.46
CA ASP A 271 -9.22 2.81 7.39
C ASP A 271 -7.80 3.25 7.81
N ASN A 272 -6.82 2.34 7.79
CA ASN A 272 -5.41 2.65 8.07
C ASN A 272 -4.72 3.44 6.93
N CYS A 273 -5.35 3.52 5.75
CA CYS A 273 -4.87 4.32 4.62
C CYS A 273 -5.76 5.55 4.41
N LEU A 274 -7.07 5.35 4.33
CA LEU A 274 -8.05 6.37 3.94
C LEU A 274 -8.22 7.45 5.00
N CYS A 275 -7.89 7.21 6.28
CA CYS A 275 -7.89 8.28 7.28
C CYS A 275 -6.94 9.44 6.95
N CYS A 276 -5.93 9.21 6.10
CA CYS A 276 -5.02 10.25 5.60
C CYS A 276 -5.21 10.50 4.10
N HIS A 277 -5.64 9.49 3.35
CA HIS A 277 -5.83 9.54 1.89
C HIS A 277 -7.25 9.96 1.45
N ASP A 278 -8.05 10.53 2.35
CA ASP A 278 -9.33 11.18 2.07
C ASP A 278 -9.20 12.68 1.71
N GLY A 279 -7.96 13.17 1.54
CA GLY A 279 -7.66 14.57 1.27
C GLY A 279 -7.46 15.45 2.51
N SER A 280 -7.55 14.89 3.72
CA SER A 280 -7.27 15.62 4.97
C SER A 280 -5.78 15.80 5.25
N VAL A 281 -4.95 14.82 4.87
CA VAL A 281 -3.48 14.83 5.07
C VAL A 281 -2.78 14.70 3.73
N ALA A 282 -3.11 13.67 2.95
CA ALA A 282 -2.56 13.50 1.63
C ALA A 282 -3.12 14.54 0.66
N ARG A 283 -2.31 14.96 -0.31
CA ARG A 283 -2.71 15.92 -1.36
C ARG A 283 -3.98 15.51 -2.12
N PHE A 284 -4.14 14.22 -2.39
CA PHE A 284 -5.24 13.70 -3.21
C PHE A 284 -6.24 12.95 -2.34
N ASN A 285 -7.53 13.13 -2.64
CA ASN A 285 -8.63 12.41 -2.00
C ASN A 285 -8.94 11.15 -2.80
N ILE A 286 -8.33 10.04 -2.41
CA ILE A 286 -8.58 8.72 -3.00
C ILE A 286 -9.98 8.21 -2.64
N SER A 287 -10.49 8.54 -1.45
CA SER A 287 -11.84 8.11 -1.03
C SER A 287 -12.93 8.58 -2.00
N ALA A 288 -12.83 9.82 -2.50
CA ALA A 288 -13.78 10.35 -3.48
C ALA A 288 -13.71 9.64 -4.83
N GLU A 289 -12.55 9.08 -5.19
CA GLU A 289 -12.39 8.30 -6.43
C GLU A 289 -13.02 6.92 -6.29
N LEU A 290 -12.84 6.27 -5.14
CA LEU A 290 -13.44 4.96 -4.84
C LEU A 290 -14.97 4.99 -4.83
N ASP A 291 -15.59 6.16 -4.69
CA ASP A 291 -17.04 6.34 -4.74
C ASP A 291 -17.60 6.36 -6.17
N LYS A 292 -16.74 6.41 -7.19
CA LYS A 292 -17.13 6.36 -8.60
C LYS A 292 -17.63 4.95 -9.00
N PRO A 293 -18.51 4.86 -10.01
CA PRO A 293 -19.15 3.59 -10.37
C PRO A 293 -18.19 2.56 -11.00
N GLY A 294 -17.16 3.02 -11.72
CA GLY A 294 -16.18 2.14 -12.36
C GLY A 294 -14.92 2.01 -11.51
N GLY A 295 -14.46 0.77 -11.30
CA GLY A 295 -13.19 0.48 -10.62
C GLY A 295 -13.31 -0.55 -9.50
N PRO A 296 -12.17 -1.07 -9.02
CA PRO A 296 -12.13 -1.84 -7.79
C PRO A 296 -12.38 -0.93 -6.57
N ASP A 297 -13.18 -1.40 -5.63
CA ASP A 297 -13.38 -0.73 -4.34
C ASP A 297 -12.87 -1.65 -3.22
N PRO A 298 -11.67 -1.39 -2.65
CA PRO A 298 -11.08 -2.26 -1.64
C PRO A 298 -11.96 -2.39 -0.40
N ARG A 299 -12.69 -1.32 -0.03
CA ARG A 299 -13.56 -1.22 1.17
C ARG A 299 -14.66 -2.29 1.26
N ARG A 300 -14.83 -3.13 0.23
CA ARG A 300 -15.77 -4.25 0.17
C ARG A 300 -15.18 -5.57 0.68
N TYR A 301 -13.87 -5.61 0.94
CA TYR A 301 -13.11 -6.85 1.16
C TYR A 301 -12.36 -6.90 2.51
N THR A 302 -12.68 -5.98 3.43
CA THR A 302 -12.17 -5.99 4.81
C THR A 302 -12.12 -7.39 5.43
N GLY A 303 -10.95 -7.77 5.97
CA GLY A 303 -10.70 -9.05 6.62
C GLY A 303 -10.66 -10.27 5.70
N VAL A 304 -10.66 -10.08 4.37
CA VAL A 304 -10.51 -11.17 3.39
C VAL A 304 -9.04 -11.41 3.06
N HIS A 305 -8.25 -10.34 2.92
CA HIS A 305 -6.88 -10.41 2.44
C HIS A 305 -5.91 -10.98 3.49
N ASP A 306 -5.10 -11.93 3.06
CA ASP A 306 -3.93 -12.39 3.81
C ASP A 306 -2.66 -12.28 2.93
N PRO A 307 -1.57 -11.65 3.40
CA PRO A 307 -0.31 -11.56 2.65
C PRO A 307 0.32 -12.90 2.21
N THR A 308 -0.06 -14.01 2.83
CA THR A 308 0.39 -15.37 2.48
C THR A 308 -0.60 -16.13 1.62
N GLU A 309 -1.71 -15.49 1.22
CA GLU A 309 -2.70 -16.11 0.37
C GLU A 309 -2.15 -16.46 -1.01
N THR A 310 -2.81 -17.40 -1.67
CA THR A 310 -2.49 -17.75 -3.04
C THR A 310 -3.53 -17.18 -3.98
N LEU A 311 -3.09 -16.69 -5.14
CA LEU A 311 -3.95 -16.17 -6.21
C LEU A 311 -4.95 -17.21 -6.77
N ALA A 312 -4.86 -18.48 -6.33
CA ALA A 312 -5.77 -19.56 -6.70
C ALA A 312 -6.99 -19.70 -5.75
N GLY A 313 -7.14 -18.83 -4.75
CA GLY A 313 -8.20 -18.83 -3.74
C GLY A 313 -9.57 -18.32 -4.22
N SER A 314 -10.64 -18.80 -3.59
CA SER A 314 -12.04 -18.71 -4.07
C SER A 314 -12.78 -17.38 -3.87
N GLN A 315 -12.11 -16.27 -3.60
CA GLN A 315 -12.73 -14.94 -3.52
C GLN A 315 -11.81 -13.86 -4.12
N PRO A 316 -12.04 -13.46 -5.38
CA PRO A 316 -11.36 -12.32 -5.98
C PRO A 316 -11.63 -11.04 -5.17
N HIS A 317 -10.56 -10.41 -4.71
CA HIS A 317 -10.57 -9.15 -4.01
C HIS A 317 -9.32 -8.35 -4.37
N VAL A 318 -9.24 -7.13 -3.86
CA VAL A 318 -8.10 -6.24 -4.06
C VAL A 318 -8.02 -5.29 -2.88
N GLU A 319 -6.83 -5.17 -2.32
CA GLU A 319 -6.51 -4.23 -1.26
C GLU A 319 -5.57 -3.14 -1.71
N CYS A 320 -5.45 -2.07 -0.91
CA CYS A 320 -4.44 -1.04 -1.13
C CYS A 320 -3.03 -1.65 -1.25
N VAL A 321 -2.73 -2.67 -0.43
CA VAL A 321 -1.42 -3.32 -0.36
C VAL A 321 -1.14 -4.30 -1.51
N ASP A 322 -2.14 -4.63 -2.33
CA ASP A 322 -1.93 -5.45 -3.53
C ASP A 322 -1.25 -4.68 -4.66
N CYS A 323 -1.46 -3.36 -4.69
CA CYS A 323 -0.86 -2.47 -5.68
C CYS A 323 0.18 -1.52 -5.08
N HIS A 324 0.16 -1.30 -3.77
CA HIS A 324 1.08 -0.41 -3.09
C HIS A 324 1.86 -1.12 -2.00
N ASN A 325 3.13 -0.76 -1.83
CA ASN A 325 3.88 -1.12 -0.64
C ASN A 325 4.03 0.16 0.22
N PRO A 326 3.29 0.33 1.32
CA PRO A 326 3.32 1.58 2.09
C PRO A 326 4.68 1.88 2.72
N HIS A 327 5.54 0.87 2.89
CA HIS A 327 6.91 1.06 3.35
C HIS A 327 7.83 1.60 2.25
N ALA A 328 7.62 1.19 0.99
CA ALA A 328 8.52 1.50 -0.12
C ALA A 328 7.99 2.58 -1.08
N ALA A 329 6.67 2.83 -1.08
CA ALA A 329 6.04 3.83 -1.93
C ALA A 329 6.71 5.18 -1.73
N SER A 330 7.11 5.80 -2.83
CA SER A 330 7.90 7.04 -2.84
C SER A 330 7.14 8.18 -3.51
N ALA A 331 7.49 9.41 -3.15
CA ALA A 331 7.00 10.58 -3.86
C ALA A 331 7.49 10.52 -5.30
N ARG A 332 6.61 10.77 -6.27
CA ARG A 332 6.89 10.72 -7.70
C ARG A 332 8.28 11.30 -8.01
N VAL A 333 9.17 10.42 -8.46
CA VAL A 333 10.20 10.80 -9.42
C VAL A 333 9.61 10.38 -10.76
N ASP A 334 9.41 11.32 -11.66
CA ASP A 334 9.02 11.01 -13.05
C ASP A 334 10.14 10.15 -13.65
N GLN A 335 10.01 8.84 -13.53
CA GLN A 335 10.84 7.87 -14.22
C GLN A 335 10.06 7.29 -15.38
N ASP A 336 10.80 7.08 -16.47
CA ASP A 336 10.37 6.80 -17.84
C ASP A 336 9.07 6.00 -18.00
N ASN A 337 8.35 6.31 -19.08
CA ASN A 337 6.94 5.97 -19.39
C ASN A 337 6.51 4.48 -19.34
N VAL A 338 7.33 3.53 -18.88
CA VAL A 338 6.99 2.10 -18.85
C VAL A 338 7.44 1.36 -17.58
N ALA A 339 8.40 1.92 -16.83
CA ALA A 339 8.86 1.32 -15.59
C ALA A 339 7.78 1.35 -14.51
N ILE A 340 7.93 0.51 -13.49
CA ILE A 340 7.06 0.52 -12.31
C ILE A 340 6.97 1.94 -11.74
N GLY A 341 5.75 2.42 -11.50
CA GLY A 341 5.54 3.75 -10.94
C GLY A 341 6.07 3.87 -9.52
N ALA A 342 6.50 5.06 -9.12
CA ALA A 342 7.04 5.37 -7.79
C ALA A 342 6.14 4.93 -6.61
N THR A 343 4.82 4.86 -6.83
CA THR A 343 3.82 4.45 -5.86
C THR A 343 3.65 2.92 -5.75
N MET A 344 4.12 2.15 -6.73
CA MET A 344 4.03 0.68 -6.78
C MET A 344 5.38 -0.01 -6.52
N VAL A 345 6.42 0.75 -6.18
CA VAL A 345 7.75 0.20 -5.88
C VAL A 345 7.66 -0.81 -4.74
N GLY A 346 8.36 -1.94 -4.88
CA GLY A 346 8.45 -2.96 -3.84
C GLY A 346 7.22 -3.88 -3.75
N VAL A 347 6.34 -3.87 -4.75
CA VAL A 347 5.16 -4.74 -4.85
C VAL A 347 5.51 -5.96 -5.70
N PRO A 348 5.05 -7.17 -5.35
CA PRO A 348 5.28 -8.37 -6.17
C PRO A 348 4.52 -8.30 -7.50
N GLY A 349 4.93 -9.13 -8.47
CA GLY A 349 4.27 -9.18 -9.78
C GLY A 349 4.44 -10.50 -10.50
N ILE A 350 3.74 -10.64 -11.62
CA ILE A 350 3.81 -11.75 -12.56
C ILE A 350 4.38 -11.26 -13.89
N THR A 351 5.49 -11.85 -14.33
CA THR A 351 6.13 -11.49 -15.61
C THR A 351 5.23 -11.83 -16.81
N SER A 352 5.56 -11.29 -17.99
CA SER A 352 4.91 -11.68 -19.26
C SER A 352 5.05 -13.19 -19.58
N GLY A 353 6.04 -13.87 -18.98
CA GLY A 353 6.21 -15.32 -19.06
C GLY A 353 5.40 -16.14 -18.05
N GLY A 354 4.72 -15.50 -17.09
CA GLY A 354 3.95 -16.17 -16.03
C GLY A 354 4.75 -16.49 -14.76
N GLY A 355 6.04 -16.14 -14.71
CA GLY A 355 6.86 -16.31 -13.52
C GLY A 355 6.60 -15.22 -12.46
N THR A 356 6.62 -15.60 -11.18
CA THR A 356 6.52 -14.68 -10.04
C THR A 356 7.78 -13.85 -9.85
N ARG A 357 7.62 -12.59 -9.43
CA ARG A 357 8.71 -11.70 -9.00
C ARG A 357 8.38 -11.10 -7.65
N LEU A 358 9.38 -11.05 -6.77
CA LEU A 358 9.26 -10.40 -5.45
C LEU A 358 9.10 -8.89 -5.56
N GLN A 359 9.69 -8.28 -6.60
CA GLN A 359 9.53 -6.86 -6.91
C GLN A 359 9.28 -6.73 -8.41
N ALA A 360 8.11 -6.21 -8.76
CA ALA A 360 7.74 -5.87 -10.11
C ALA A 360 8.65 -4.75 -10.66
N GLN A 361 8.95 -4.83 -11.94
CA GLN A 361 9.74 -3.85 -12.69
C GLN A 361 8.87 -3.03 -13.64
N PHE A 362 7.71 -3.56 -14.02
CA PHE A 362 6.75 -2.93 -14.91
C PHE A 362 5.35 -2.98 -14.31
N GLU A 363 4.53 -1.96 -14.60
CA GLU A 363 3.15 -1.86 -14.09
C GLU A 363 2.30 -3.09 -14.45
N TYR A 364 2.41 -3.59 -15.68
CA TYR A 364 1.62 -4.74 -16.12
C TYR A 364 1.88 -5.99 -15.27
N GLU A 365 3.06 -6.10 -14.63
CA GLU A 365 3.38 -7.26 -13.80
C GLU A 365 2.54 -7.29 -12.52
N VAL A 366 2.21 -6.11 -11.97
CA VAL A 366 1.28 -5.98 -10.85
C VAL A 366 -0.13 -6.37 -11.30
N CYS A 367 -0.58 -5.84 -12.44
CA CYS A 367 -1.90 -6.13 -12.99
C CYS A 367 -2.08 -7.63 -13.32
N TYR A 368 -1.03 -8.31 -13.80
CA TYR A 368 -1.09 -9.73 -14.13
C TYR A 368 -1.26 -10.66 -12.94
N ARG A 369 -1.09 -10.18 -11.69
CA ARG A 369 -1.47 -10.96 -10.49
C ARG A 369 -2.94 -11.34 -10.53
N CYS A 370 -3.81 -10.43 -10.99
CA CYS A 370 -5.26 -10.62 -10.99
C CYS A 370 -5.85 -10.74 -12.40
N HIS A 371 -5.16 -10.25 -13.44
CA HIS A 371 -5.66 -10.27 -14.84
C HIS A 371 -4.86 -11.18 -15.78
N GLY A 372 -3.87 -11.90 -15.24
CA GLY A 372 -3.03 -12.85 -15.99
C GLY A 372 -3.63 -14.25 -16.03
N ASP A 373 -2.95 -15.22 -15.41
CA ASP A 373 -3.22 -16.65 -15.58
C ASP A 373 -4.52 -17.15 -14.95
N ALA A 374 -4.94 -16.53 -13.84
CA ALA A 374 -6.23 -16.75 -13.20
C ALA A 374 -7.02 -15.43 -13.19
N PRO A 375 -7.51 -14.97 -14.35
CA PRO A 375 -8.06 -13.63 -14.48
C PRO A 375 -9.37 -13.52 -13.69
N VAL A 376 -9.45 -12.49 -12.84
CA VAL A 376 -10.67 -12.17 -12.12
C VAL A 376 -11.81 -11.88 -13.11
N PRO A 377 -13.03 -12.38 -12.87
CA PRO A 377 -14.16 -12.09 -13.75
C PRO A 377 -14.47 -10.60 -13.78
N VAL A 378 -14.42 -9.99 -14.96
CA VAL A 378 -14.83 -8.60 -15.18
C VAL A 378 -16.26 -8.58 -15.72
N SER A 379 -17.16 -7.91 -15.00
CA SER A 379 -18.55 -7.72 -15.45
C SER A 379 -18.60 -6.87 -16.72
N ARG A 380 -19.59 -7.14 -17.58
CA ARG A 380 -19.88 -6.35 -18.80
C ARG A 380 -18.77 -6.35 -19.86
N ARG A 381 -17.82 -7.29 -19.82
CA ARG A 381 -16.80 -7.41 -20.87
C ARG A 381 -17.43 -7.56 -22.25
N ILE A 382 -16.78 -6.99 -23.27
CA ILE A 382 -17.17 -7.17 -24.67
C ILE A 382 -17.02 -8.64 -25.05
N SER A 383 -18.05 -9.24 -25.68
CA SER A 383 -18.02 -10.64 -26.09
C SER A 383 -17.26 -10.77 -27.40
N ARG A 384 -16.09 -11.39 -27.38
CA ARG A 384 -15.20 -11.48 -28.54
C ARG A 384 -15.31 -12.82 -29.26
N LEU A 385 -15.09 -12.81 -30.57
CA LEU A 385 -15.00 -14.04 -31.38
C LEU A 385 -13.84 -14.93 -30.92
N ALA A 386 -12.65 -14.35 -30.75
CA ALA A 386 -11.50 -14.97 -30.11
C ALA A 386 -11.44 -14.49 -28.65
N ASP A 387 -12.21 -15.14 -27.77
CA ASP A 387 -12.23 -14.82 -26.34
C ASP A 387 -10.98 -15.39 -25.64
N GLN A 388 -10.21 -14.51 -25.02
CA GLN A 388 -9.02 -14.85 -24.25
C GLN A 388 -9.00 -13.96 -23.00
N PRO A 389 -9.38 -14.47 -21.82
CA PRO A 389 -9.45 -13.65 -20.61
C PRO A 389 -8.07 -13.37 -19.98
N ASN A 390 -7.05 -14.16 -20.32
CA ASN A 390 -5.70 -13.98 -19.79
C ASN A 390 -4.96 -12.85 -20.55
N LEU A 391 -4.83 -11.67 -19.92
CA LEU A 391 -4.20 -10.50 -20.56
C LEU A 391 -2.73 -10.74 -20.91
N ARG A 392 -2.01 -11.56 -20.14
CA ARG A 392 -0.61 -11.93 -20.45
C ARG A 392 -0.50 -12.59 -21.82
N LEU A 393 -1.49 -13.41 -22.18
CA LEU A 393 -1.54 -14.07 -23.48
C LEU A 393 -2.03 -13.14 -24.59
N LYS A 394 -2.81 -12.09 -24.30
CA LYS A 394 -3.24 -11.08 -25.29
C LYS A 394 -2.12 -10.12 -25.68
N PHE A 395 -1.23 -9.80 -24.74
CA PHE A 395 -0.10 -8.89 -24.96
C PHE A 395 1.22 -9.60 -25.28
N ASN A 396 1.19 -10.90 -25.56
CA ASN A 396 2.40 -11.63 -25.91
C ASN A 396 2.98 -11.10 -27.24
N PRO A 397 4.26 -10.68 -27.31
CA PRO A 397 4.84 -10.06 -28.50
C PRO A 397 4.84 -10.91 -29.78
N ILE A 398 4.60 -12.22 -29.66
CA ILE A 398 4.47 -13.13 -30.81
C ILE A 398 3.09 -13.06 -31.48
N ASN A 399 2.12 -12.39 -30.85
CA ASN A 399 0.76 -12.27 -31.34
C ASN A 399 0.67 -11.50 -32.66
N PRO A 400 -0.33 -11.81 -33.51
CA PRO A 400 -0.53 -11.14 -34.79
C PRO A 400 -0.86 -9.65 -34.65
N SER A 401 -1.49 -9.26 -33.54
CA SER A 401 -1.73 -7.86 -33.20
C SER A 401 -1.95 -7.68 -31.70
N PHE A 402 -1.48 -6.56 -31.18
CA PHE A 402 -1.60 -6.14 -29.78
C PHE A 402 -1.26 -4.65 -29.65
N HIS A 403 -1.82 -3.98 -28.63
CA HIS A 403 -1.32 -2.68 -28.20
C HIS A 403 0.00 -2.84 -27.42
N PRO A 404 0.93 -1.89 -27.53
CA PRO A 404 2.33 -2.08 -27.11
C PRO A 404 2.54 -1.95 -25.60
N VAL A 405 1.95 -2.84 -24.80
CA VAL A 405 2.11 -2.85 -23.33
C VAL A 405 3.41 -3.55 -22.90
N VAL A 406 3.69 -4.72 -23.49
CA VAL A 406 4.84 -5.56 -23.11
C VAL A 406 6.03 -5.34 -24.06
N ALA A 407 5.75 -5.04 -25.33
CA ALA A 407 6.78 -4.81 -26.35
C ALA A 407 6.25 -3.84 -27.40
N ALA A 408 7.17 -3.26 -28.17
CA ALA A 408 6.83 -2.40 -29.29
C ALA A 408 5.97 -3.18 -30.31
N ALA A 409 5.07 -2.47 -30.99
CA ALA A 409 4.25 -3.05 -32.03
C ALA A 409 5.12 -3.68 -33.13
N VAL A 410 4.72 -4.86 -33.61
CA VAL A 410 5.49 -5.65 -34.60
C VAL A 410 5.37 -5.08 -36.02
N GLY A 411 4.37 -4.21 -36.28
CA GLY A 411 4.11 -3.62 -37.60
C GLY A 411 4.40 -2.12 -37.68
N THR A 412 4.73 -1.65 -38.88
CA THR A 412 4.93 -0.22 -39.19
C THR A 412 3.66 0.49 -39.69
N ASP A 413 2.55 -0.23 -39.83
CA ASP A 413 1.35 0.22 -40.56
C ASP A 413 0.21 0.73 -39.66
N THR A 414 0.52 1.35 -38.51
CA THR A 414 -0.50 2.06 -37.73
C THR A 414 -0.69 3.47 -38.29
N VAL A 415 -1.35 3.57 -39.45
CA VAL A 415 -1.51 4.83 -40.20
C VAL A 415 -2.15 5.94 -39.37
N SER A 416 -3.14 5.58 -38.55
CA SER A 416 -3.86 6.55 -37.73
C SER A 416 -3.11 6.97 -36.47
N LEU A 417 -1.94 6.41 -36.14
CA LEU A 417 -1.20 6.81 -34.95
C LEU A 417 -0.82 8.29 -35.03
N ASP A 418 -1.05 9.04 -33.96
CA ASP A 418 -0.61 10.43 -33.87
C ASP A 418 0.93 10.50 -34.11
N PRO A 419 1.40 11.26 -35.12
CA PRO A 419 2.83 11.37 -35.43
C PRO A 419 3.66 11.97 -34.29
N ALA A 420 3.03 12.62 -33.30
CA ALA A 420 3.70 13.06 -32.08
C ALA A 420 4.09 11.89 -31.15
N ILE A 421 3.52 10.70 -31.32
CA ILE A 421 3.86 9.48 -30.58
C ILE A 421 4.98 8.75 -31.33
N PRO A 422 6.19 8.66 -30.76
CA PRO A 422 7.30 7.97 -31.43
C PRO A 422 7.01 6.48 -31.66
N THR A 423 7.44 5.95 -32.81
CA THR A 423 7.39 4.51 -33.07
C THR A 423 8.15 3.72 -32.01
N GLY A 424 7.55 2.64 -31.52
CA GLY A 424 8.12 1.81 -30.47
C GLY A 424 7.84 2.29 -29.05
N THR A 425 7.06 3.37 -28.88
CA THR A 425 6.53 3.77 -27.58
C THR A 425 5.70 2.64 -26.98
N LEU A 426 6.02 2.29 -25.73
CA LEU A 426 5.20 1.40 -24.93
C LEU A 426 4.16 2.21 -24.16
N ILE A 427 3.02 1.60 -23.90
CA ILE A 427 1.94 2.16 -23.09
C ILE A 427 1.76 1.33 -21.81
N ARG A 428 1.21 1.95 -20.77
CA ARG A 428 0.85 1.29 -19.52
C ARG A 428 -0.62 0.89 -19.53
N CYS A 429 -1.01 -0.03 -18.64
CA CYS A 429 -2.42 -0.36 -18.43
C CYS A 429 -3.21 0.90 -18.03
N THR A 430 -2.61 1.73 -17.19
CA THR A 430 -3.14 3.02 -16.71
C THR A 430 -3.10 4.14 -17.74
N ASP A 431 -2.63 3.93 -18.97
CA ASP A 431 -2.87 4.88 -20.06
C ASP A 431 -4.30 4.78 -20.61
N CYS A 432 -5.01 3.69 -20.30
CA CYS A 432 -6.42 3.52 -20.62
C CYS A 432 -7.27 3.33 -19.36
N HIS A 433 -6.80 2.49 -18.43
CA HIS A 433 -7.52 2.14 -17.19
C HIS A 433 -7.09 3.01 -16.03
N ASN A 434 -7.70 4.19 -15.89
CA ASN A 434 -7.28 5.20 -14.92
C ASN A 434 -8.46 6.06 -14.48
N ASN A 435 -8.20 6.94 -13.53
CA ASN A 435 -9.11 7.96 -13.11
C ASN A 435 -9.39 8.99 -14.22
N ASP A 436 -10.66 9.24 -14.49
CA ASP A 436 -11.15 10.24 -15.46
C ASP A 436 -10.83 11.68 -15.08
N THR A 437 -10.43 11.92 -13.83
CA THR A 437 -9.97 13.23 -13.34
C THR A 437 -8.46 13.31 -13.18
N GLY A 438 -7.73 12.22 -13.45
CA GLY A 438 -6.28 12.14 -13.29
C GLY A 438 -5.51 12.93 -14.35
N PRO A 439 -4.19 13.08 -14.19
CA PRO A 439 -3.36 13.87 -15.11
C PRO A 439 -3.35 13.31 -16.54
N ARG A 440 -3.47 11.98 -16.70
CA ARG A 440 -3.49 11.34 -18.02
C ARG A 440 -4.77 11.61 -18.80
N ALA A 441 -5.88 11.85 -18.09
CA ALA A 441 -7.13 12.37 -18.65
C ALA A 441 -7.09 13.89 -18.94
N GLY A 442 -6.02 14.60 -18.50
CA GLY A 442 -5.91 16.06 -18.58
C GLY A 442 -6.46 16.79 -17.35
N GLY A 443 -6.79 16.05 -16.28
CA GLY A 443 -7.28 16.60 -15.02
C GLY A 443 -6.18 16.83 -13.98
N SER A 444 -6.61 17.07 -12.73
CA SER A 444 -5.73 17.37 -11.58
C SER A 444 -5.91 16.43 -10.38
N GLY A 445 -6.77 15.42 -10.52
CA GLY A 445 -6.98 14.36 -9.54
C GLY A 445 -5.80 13.39 -9.45
N PRO A 446 -5.92 12.32 -8.63
CA PRO A 446 -4.87 11.33 -8.50
C PRO A 446 -4.67 10.52 -9.79
N ASP A 447 -3.42 10.14 -10.05
CA ASP A 447 -3.08 9.20 -11.13
C ASP A 447 -3.09 7.77 -10.57
N GLY A 448 -3.89 6.91 -11.19
CA GLY A 448 -4.03 5.50 -10.88
C GLY A 448 -5.48 5.00 -10.96
N PRO A 449 -5.69 3.69 -11.05
CA PRO A 449 -6.98 3.04 -11.30
C PRO A 449 -7.89 3.00 -10.06
N HIS A 450 -8.10 4.13 -9.39
CA HIS A 450 -8.87 4.23 -8.16
C HIS A 450 -10.38 4.37 -8.40
N GLY A 451 -10.77 4.88 -9.57
CA GLY A 451 -12.18 4.96 -9.94
C GLY A 451 -12.39 5.82 -11.17
N SER A 452 -13.44 5.56 -11.94
CA SER A 452 -13.84 6.35 -13.09
C SER A 452 -15.36 6.45 -13.23
N ILE A 453 -15.83 7.56 -13.78
CA ILE A 453 -17.23 7.71 -14.19
C ILE A 453 -17.57 6.90 -15.45
N TYR A 454 -16.56 6.48 -16.21
CA TYR A 454 -16.73 5.70 -17.43
C TYR A 454 -16.69 4.19 -17.11
N ASP A 455 -17.47 3.41 -17.87
CA ASP A 455 -17.43 1.94 -17.80
C ASP A 455 -15.99 1.43 -18.03
N PHE A 456 -15.69 0.23 -17.53
CA PHE A 456 -14.38 -0.43 -17.63
C PHE A 456 -13.22 0.34 -16.97
N LEU A 457 -13.49 1.25 -16.05
CA LEU A 457 -12.46 2.06 -15.36
C LEU A 457 -11.63 2.88 -16.35
N LEU A 458 -12.25 3.45 -17.38
CA LEU A 458 -11.52 4.16 -18.42
C LEU A 458 -11.26 5.61 -18.04
N GLU A 459 -10.10 6.15 -18.41
CA GLU A 459 -9.76 7.55 -18.13
C GLU A 459 -10.48 8.56 -19.04
N ARG A 460 -11.09 8.07 -20.12
CA ARG A 460 -11.84 8.84 -21.11
C ARG A 460 -13.00 7.99 -21.61
N ASN A 461 -14.02 8.66 -22.14
CA ASN A 461 -15.18 7.94 -22.64
C ASN A 461 -14.80 7.01 -23.81
N TYR A 462 -15.39 5.82 -23.79
CA TYR A 462 -15.36 4.86 -24.89
C TYR A 462 -16.69 4.13 -24.94
N THR A 463 -17.59 4.62 -25.79
CA THR A 463 -18.91 4.05 -25.96
C THR A 463 -18.83 2.80 -26.85
N VAL A 464 -19.33 1.67 -26.35
CA VAL A 464 -19.24 0.36 -27.05
C VAL A 464 -20.58 -0.17 -27.52
N HIS A 465 -21.65 0.60 -27.30
CA HIS A 465 -22.99 0.24 -27.72
C HIS A 465 -23.15 0.38 -29.23
N ASP A 466 -23.89 -0.54 -29.83
CA ASP A 466 -24.28 -0.44 -31.24
C ASP A 466 -25.15 0.80 -31.49
N ASP A 467 -25.20 1.25 -32.75
CA ASP A 467 -25.90 2.47 -33.17
C ASP A 467 -25.43 3.74 -32.43
N THR A 468 -24.15 3.80 -32.05
CA THR A 468 -23.54 4.99 -31.43
C THR A 468 -22.96 5.89 -32.53
N PRO A 469 -23.47 7.13 -32.70
CA PRO A 469 -22.91 8.06 -33.67
C PRO A 469 -21.46 8.37 -33.38
N GLU A 470 -20.65 8.43 -34.43
CA GLU A 470 -19.24 8.78 -34.29
C GLU A 470 -19.06 10.20 -33.78
N SER A 471 -18.27 10.34 -32.71
CA SER A 471 -17.92 11.64 -32.16
C SER A 471 -16.56 11.61 -31.45
N ALA A 472 -15.93 12.79 -31.37
CA ALA A 472 -14.69 12.96 -30.63
C ALA A 472 -14.82 12.63 -29.13
N TYR A 473 -16.05 12.69 -28.59
CA TYR A 473 -16.34 12.36 -27.20
C TYR A 473 -16.54 10.86 -27.02
N ASP A 474 -17.35 10.20 -27.85
CA ASP A 474 -17.72 8.79 -27.69
C ASP A 474 -16.54 7.84 -27.90
N TYR A 475 -15.56 8.25 -28.71
CA TYR A 475 -14.33 7.50 -28.95
C TYR A 475 -13.08 8.23 -28.43
N ALA A 476 -13.25 9.12 -27.45
CA ALA A 476 -12.17 9.94 -26.88
C ALA A 476 -10.97 9.12 -26.42
N LEU A 477 -11.19 7.91 -25.88
CA LEU A 477 -10.11 7.01 -25.49
C LEU A 477 -9.23 6.60 -26.67
N CYS A 478 -9.84 6.20 -27.80
CA CYS A 478 -9.12 5.81 -29.01
C CYS A 478 -8.40 7.03 -29.62
N TYR A 479 -9.09 8.18 -29.65
CA TYR A 479 -8.56 9.41 -30.22
C TYR A 479 -7.47 10.08 -29.41
N LYS A 480 -7.19 9.58 -28.19
CA LYS A 480 -5.97 9.94 -27.45
C LYS A 480 -4.70 9.62 -28.23
N CYS A 481 -4.69 8.51 -28.98
CA CYS A 481 -3.52 8.02 -29.70
C CYS A 481 -3.73 7.94 -31.21
N HIS A 482 -4.99 7.86 -31.66
CA HIS A 482 -5.32 7.74 -33.07
C HIS A 482 -5.96 9.02 -33.60
N LEU A 483 -5.43 9.54 -34.71
CA LEU A 483 -5.99 10.67 -35.41
C LEU A 483 -7.37 10.32 -35.99
N GLN A 484 -8.41 10.94 -35.42
CA GLN A 484 -9.78 10.85 -35.92
C GLN A 484 -9.86 11.13 -37.42
N ALA A 485 -9.18 12.19 -37.89
CA ALA A 485 -9.17 12.56 -39.31
C ALA A 485 -8.61 11.44 -40.22
N SER A 486 -7.56 10.74 -39.79
CA SER A 486 -6.98 9.62 -40.57
C SER A 486 -7.98 8.48 -40.74
N ILE A 487 -8.69 8.16 -39.66
CA ILE A 487 -9.73 7.11 -39.64
C ILE A 487 -10.90 7.51 -40.57
N LEU A 488 -11.42 8.74 -40.43
CA LEU A 488 -12.56 9.22 -41.21
C LEU A 488 -12.25 9.46 -42.69
N ASN A 489 -10.99 9.75 -43.03
CA ASN A 489 -10.53 9.86 -44.41
C ASN A 489 -10.25 8.50 -45.07
N ASN A 490 -10.56 7.37 -44.39
CA ASN A 490 -10.39 6.02 -44.91
C ASN A 490 -8.95 5.67 -45.31
N GLU A 491 -7.95 6.25 -44.63
CA GLU A 491 -6.54 6.16 -45.06
C GLU A 491 -5.95 4.74 -44.98
N SER A 492 -6.43 3.91 -44.04
CA SER A 492 -6.01 2.52 -43.87
C SER A 492 -7.04 1.48 -44.33
N PHE A 493 -8.32 1.86 -44.35
CA PHE A 493 -9.45 1.01 -44.73
C PHE A 493 -10.46 1.83 -45.55
N PRO A 494 -10.73 1.49 -46.82
CA PRO A 494 -11.54 2.32 -47.72
C PRO A 494 -12.98 2.60 -47.27
N GLU A 495 -13.52 1.79 -46.36
CA GLU A 495 -14.93 1.86 -45.93
C GLU A 495 -15.05 2.20 -44.43
N HIS A 496 -14.01 2.77 -43.80
CA HIS A 496 -14.00 3.04 -42.37
C HIS A 496 -15.12 4.01 -41.96
N SER A 497 -15.18 5.20 -42.57
CA SER A 497 -16.21 6.23 -42.34
C SER A 497 -17.60 5.67 -42.61
N ARG A 498 -17.79 4.82 -43.62
CA ARG A 498 -19.09 4.18 -43.84
C ARG A 498 -19.54 3.38 -42.62
N HIS A 499 -18.67 2.54 -42.06
CA HIS A 499 -19.09 1.69 -40.94
C HIS A 499 -19.30 2.51 -39.67
N ILE A 500 -18.45 3.49 -39.37
CA ILE A 500 -18.53 4.18 -38.08
C ILE A 500 -19.39 5.46 -38.10
N GLN A 501 -19.57 6.12 -39.24
CA GLN A 501 -20.41 7.34 -39.38
C GLN A 501 -21.75 7.08 -40.06
N ASP A 502 -21.78 6.26 -41.13
CA ASP A 502 -23.05 6.04 -41.85
C ASP A 502 -23.87 4.90 -41.24
N GLN A 503 -23.22 3.94 -40.58
CA GLN A 503 -23.84 2.76 -39.97
C GLN A 503 -23.73 2.76 -38.43
N ASP A 504 -23.14 3.80 -37.85
CA ASP A 504 -23.03 3.99 -36.39
C ASP A 504 -22.45 2.77 -35.64
N ALA A 505 -21.58 1.99 -36.30
CA ALA A 505 -20.92 0.84 -35.68
C ALA A 505 -19.78 1.33 -34.77
N PRO A 506 -19.75 0.94 -33.48
CA PRO A 506 -18.69 1.35 -32.58
C PRO A 506 -17.36 0.69 -32.93
N CYS A 507 -16.23 1.31 -32.55
CA CYS A 507 -14.90 0.72 -32.78
C CYS A 507 -14.80 -0.70 -32.19
N SER A 508 -15.51 -0.97 -31.09
CA SER A 508 -15.59 -2.27 -30.43
C SER A 508 -16.19 -3.35 -31.31
N ALA A 509 -17.07 -3.02 -32.26
CA ALA A 509 -17.68 -3.99 -33.17
C ALA A 509 -16.62 -4.80 -33.94
N CYS A 510 -15.51 -4.15 -34.29
CA CYS A 510 -14.43 -4.74 -35.07
C CYS A 510 -13.14 -4.96 -34.26
N HIS A 511 -12.74 -3.98 -33.42
CA HIS A 511 -11.41 -3.96 -32.81
C HIS A 511 -11.41 -4.37 -31.33
N ASP A 512 -10.50 -5.27 -30.97
CA ASP A 512 -10.15 -5.58 -29.59
C ASP A 512 -9.02 -4.66 -29.10
N ALA A 513 -9.32 -3.84 -28.10
CA ALA A 513 -8.39 -2.84 -27.57
C ALA A 513 -7.17 -3.40 -26.83
N HIS A 514 -6.96 -4.72 -26.77
CA HIS A 514 -5.80 -5.32 -26.12
C HIS A 514 -4.89 -6.05 -27.12
N GLY A 515 -5.35 -7.17 -27.66
CA GLY A 515 -4.55 -8.03 -28.53
C GLY A 515 -5.17 -9.42 -28.69
N ILE A 516 -4.70 -10.16 -29.67
CA ILE A 516 -5.26 -11.47 -30.01
C ILE A 516 -4.19 -12.54 -29.85
N SER A 517 -4.44 -13.54 -29.01
CA SER A 517 -3.49 -14.62 -28.79
C SER A 517 -3.23 -15.45 -30.06
N LEU A 518 -1.99 -15.89 -30.27
CA LEU A 518 -1.66 -16.89 -31.30
C LEU A 518 -2.43 -18.23 -31.16
N ALA A 519 -3.04 -18.51 -30.01
CA ALA A 519 -3.88 -19.70 -29.86
C ALA A 519 -5.13 -19.65 -30.76
N THR A 520 -5.58 -18.44 -31.11
CA THR A 520 -6.82 -18.20 -31.88
C THR A 520 -6.59 -17.35 -33.14
N GLY A 521 -5.53 -16.52 -33.16
CA GLY A 521 -5.13 -15.69 -34.29
C GLY A 521 -3.90 -16.20 -35.03
N SER A 522 -3.60 -15.59 -36.17
CA SER A 522 -2.50 -15.94 -37.08
C SER A 522 -2.05 -14.69 -37.84
N ILE A 523 -0.96 -14.77 -38.60
CA ILE A 523 -0.49 -13.64 -39.43
C ILE A 523 -1.45 -13.24 -40.57
N SER A 524 -2.53 -14.01 -40.80
CA SER A 524 -3.49 -13.78 -41.88
C SER A 524 -4.93 -13.66 -41.41
N ASN A 525 -5.21 -13.80 -40.11
CA ASN A 525 -6.50 -13.54 -39.48
C ASN A 525 -6.28 -12.81 -38.16
N HIS A 526 -7.21 -11.96 -37.74
CA HIS A 526 -7.03 -11.15 -36.52
C HIS A 526 -5.78 -10.25 -36.50
N THR A 527 -5.27 -9.85 -37.66
CA THR A 527 -4.32 -8.73 -37.75
C THR A 527 -5.06 -7.41 -37.48
N HIS A 528 -4.33 -6.32 -37.25
CA HIS A 528 -4.89 -4.99 -36.99
C HIS A 528 -5.93 -4.92 -35.85
N LEU A 529 -5.77 -5.78 -34.82
CA LEU A 529 -6.68 -5.91 -33.69
C LEU A 529 -8.11 -6.34 -34.07
N ILE A 530 -8.35 -6.85 -35.29
CA ILE A 530 -9.68 -7.24 -35.73
C ILE A 530 -10.13 -8.50 -35.00
N ASN A 531 -11.10 -8.38 -34.11
CA ASN A 531 -11.70 -9.46 -33.33
C ASN A 531 -13.13 -9.05 -32.96
N PHE A 532 -14.09 -9.51 -33.78
CA PHE A 532 -15.44 -8.98 -33.76
C PHE A 532 -16.17 -9.14 -32.43
N ASP A 533 -16.97 -8.13 -32.08
CA ASP A 533 -17.96 -8.21 -31.00
C ASP A 533 -19.14 -9.06 -31.47
N THR A 534 -19.34 -10.22 -30.85
CA THR A 534 -20.38 -11.18 -31.25
C THR A 534 -21.77 -10.79 -30.79
N THR A 535 -21.92 -9.71 -30.02
CA THR A 535 -23.22 -9.11 -29.70
C THR A 535 -23.75 -8.22 -30.82
N ILE A 536 -22.85 -7.68 -31.66
CA ILE A 536 -23.15 -6.80 -32.80
C ILE A 536 -23.04 -7.60 -34.11
N VAL A 537 -21.87 -8.22 -34.33
CA VAL A 537 -21.53 -8.95 -35.56
C VAL A 537 -22.05 -10.37 -35.50
N ARG A 538 -22.80 -10.78 -36.52
CA ARG A 538 -23.46 -12.09 -36.60
C ARG A 538 -22.79 -13.00 -37.62
N PRO A 539 -22.92 -14.34 -37.46
CA PRO A 539 -22.48 -15.28 -38.48
C PRO A 539 -23.25 -15.08 -39.80
N LEU A 540 -22.52 -15.12 -40.92
CA LEU A 540 -23.12 -15.14 -42.24
C LEU A 540 -23.91 -16.43 -42.46
N LEU A 541 -25.14 -16.37 -42.97
CA LEU A 541 -25.91 -17.56 -43.33
C LEU A 541 -25.79 -17.89 -44.83
N PRO A 542 -25.76 -19.19 -45.21
CA PRO A 542 -25.84 -20.38 -44.37
C PRO A 542 -24.47 -20.87 -43.85
N SER A 543 -23.37 -20.18 -44.15
CA SER A 543 -22.02 -20.64 -43.83
C SER A 543 -21.73 -20.76 -42.33
N GLY A 544 -22.44 -20.00 -41.50
CA GLY A 544 -22.26 -19.93 -40.05
C GLY A 544 -20.95 -19.28 -39.63
N ARG A 545 -20.29 -18.52 -40.52
CA ARG A 545 -18.93 -17.99 -40.30
C ARG A 545 -18.94 -16.52 -39.93
N ILE A 546 -18.07 -16.16 -38.99
CA ILE A 546 -17.56 -14.80 -38.78
C ILE A 546 -16.05 -14.89 -39.02
N ALA A 547 -15.51 -14.15 -39.99
CA ALA A 547 -14.09 -14.20 -40.31
C ALA A 547 -13.58 -12.88 -40.91
N PHE A 548 -12.34 -12.56 -40.61
CA PHE A 548 -11.53 -11.57 -41.31
C PHE A 548 -10.27 -12.24 -41.85
N ARG A 549 -9.89 -11.94 -43.08
CA ARG A 549 -8.62 -12.36 -43.68
C ARG A 549 -7.84 -11.15 -44.16
N ASP A 550 -6.60 -11.07 -43.71
CA ASP A 550 -5.62 -10.11 -44.19
C ASP A 550 -5.11 -10.56 -45.57
N LEU A 551 -5.19 -9.68 -46.56
CA LEU A 551 -4.71 -9.91 -47.92
C LEU A 551 -3.48 -9.03 -48.25
N GLY A 552 -2.95 -8.31 -47.27
CA GLY A 552 -1.81 -7.42 -47.39
C GLY A 552 -2.15 -5.97 -47.06
N ARG A 553 -1.20 -5.08 -47.37
CA ARG A 553 -1.29 -3.66 -47.01
C ARG A 553 -2.59 -3.01 -47.53
N PHE A 554 -3.43 -2.57 -46.61
CA PHE A 554 -4.73 -1.93 -46.90
C PHE A 554 -5.70 -2.80 -47.70
N ALA A 555 -5.55 -4.13 -47.64
CA ALA A 555 -6.38 -5.09 -48.35
C ALA A 555 -6.78 -6.26 -47.44
N GLY A 556 -8.03 -6.70 -47.57
CA GLY A 556 -8.55 -7.78 -46.75
C GLY A 556 -9.90 -8.26 -47.24
N ASN A 557 -10.46 -9.25 -46.56
CA ASN A 557 -11.85 -9.62 -46.75
C ASN A 557 -12.56 -9.99 -45.44
N CYS A 558 -13.88 -9.82 -45.44
CA CYS A 558 -14.73 -10.16 -44.31
C CYS A 558 -15.81 -11.16 -44.75
N THR A 559 -16.09 -12.13 -43.88
CA THR A 559 -17.22 -13.06 -44.00
C THR A 559 -18.05 -12.95 -42.72
N LEU A 560 -19.17 -12.22 -42.75
CA LEU A 560 -20.02 -11.92 -41.58
C LEU A 560 -21.36 -11.30 -42.00
N SER A 561 -22.29 -11.12 -41.07
CA SER A 561 -23.51 -10.31 -41.24
C SER A 561 -23.54 -9.20 -40.18
N CYS A 562 -23.76 -7.94 -40.58
CA CYS A 562 -23.79 -6.78 -39.69
C CYS A 562 -24.74 -5.70 -40.23
N HIS A 563 -25.55 -5.08 -39.37
CA HIS A 563 -26.54 -4.04 -39.75
C HIS A 563 -27.42 -4.41 -40.96
N GLY A 564 -27.81 -5.67 -41.08
CA GLY A 564 -28.64 -6.18 -42.18
C GLY A 564 -27.91 -6.36 -43.52
N ARG A 565 -26.59 -6.21 -43.54
CA ARG A 565 -25.73 -6.47 -44.70
C ARG A 565 -24.91 -7.73 -44.51
N ASP A 566 -24.97 -8.59 -45.51
CA ASP A 566 -24.15 -9.78 -45.60
C ASP A 566 -22.85 -9.48 -46.36
N HIS A 567 -21.73 -9.89 -45.76
CA HIS A 567 -20.40 -9.85 -46.35
C HIS A 567 -19.99 -11.30 -46.61
N ASP A 568 -19.94 -11.71 -47.88
CA ASP A 568 -19.48 -13.06 -48.27
C ASP A 568 -18.14 -12.96 -48.98
N GLU A 569 -17.06 -13.21 -48.20
CA GLU A 569 -15.67 -12.99 -48.63
C GLU A 569 -15.48 -11.60 -49.27
N GLN A 570 -16.22 -10.60 -48.78
CA GLN A 570 -16.27 -9.28 -49.39
C GLN A 570 -14.91 -8.62 -49.24
N LYS A 571 -14.25 -8.41 -50.39
CA LYS A 571 -12.91 -7.83 -50.46
C LYS A 571 -12.95 -6.32 -50.38
N TYR A 572 -11.88 -5.76 -49.83
CA TYR A 572 -11.50 -4.36 -49.96
C TYR A 572 -10.00 -4.28 -50.25
N GLY A 573 -9.55 -3.13 -50.76
CA GLY A 573 -8.18 -2.96 -51.26
C GLY A 573 -8.02 -3.49 -52.70
N TYR A 574 -6.91 -3.11 -53.34
CA TYR A 574 -6.61 -3.41 -54.75
C TYR A 574 -5.83 -4.70 -54.94
#